data_AF-Q6WDI6-F1
#
_entry.id   AF-Q6WDI6-F1
#
_cell.length_a   1.000
_cell.length_b   1.000
_cell.length_c   1.000
_cell.angle_alpha   90.00
_cell.angle_beta   90.00
_cell.angle_gamma   90.00
#
_symmetry.space_group_name_H-M   'P 1'
#
loop_
_entity.id
_entity.type
_entity.pdbx_description
1 polymer ?
#
loop_
_entity_poly.entity_id
_entity_poly.type
_entity_poly.pdbx_seq_one_letter_code
_entity_poly.pdbx_strand_id
1 'polypeptide(L)'
;SPVKSFLSILNSLMVKCPAQECNEEVSLEKYNHHVSSHKESKETLVHINKGGRPRQHLLSLTRRAQKHRLRELKIQVKEFADKEEGGDVKSVCLTLFLLALRARNEHRQADELEAIMQGRGSGLQPAVCLAIRVNTFLSCSQYHKMYRTVKAITGRQIFQPLHALRNAEKVLLPGYHPFEWQPPLKNVSSRTDVGIIDGLSGLASSVDEYPVDTIAKRFRYDSALVSALMDMEEDILEGMRSQDLDDYLNGPFTVVVKESCDGMGDVSEKHGSGPAVPEKAVRFSFTVMRITIEHGSQNVKVFEEPKPNSELCCKPLCLMLADESDHETLTAILSPLIAEREAMKGSELMLEMGGIARTFKFIFRGTGYDEKLVREVEGLEASGSVYICTLCDATRLEASQNLVFHS
;
A
#
# COMPACT_ATOMS: atom_id res chain seq x y z
N SER A 1 41.22 -17.79 -51.40
CA SER A 1 39.97 -17.94 -50.63
C SER A 1 38.83 -18.17 -51.60
N PRO A 2 37.75 -18.87 -51.19
CA PRO A 2 36.59 -19.14 -52.04
C PRO A 2 36.02 -17.88 -52.70
N VAL A 3 36.10 -16.75 -52.01
CA VAL A 3 35.67 -15.42 -52.48
C VAL A 3 36.48 -14.95 -53.70
N LYS A 4 37.80 -15.13 -53.72
CA LYS A 4 38.64 -14.75 -54.87
C LYS A 4 38.39 -15.62 -56.09
N SER A 5 38.19 -16.92 -55.90
CA SER A 5 37.87 -17.86 -56.98
C SER A 5 36.49 -17.57 -57.57
N PHE A 6 35.49 -17.29 -56.73
CA PHE A 6 34.14 -16.93 -57.17
C PHE A 6 34.11 -15.61 -57.94
N LEU A 7 34.81 -14.58 -57.46
CA LEU A 7 34.96 -13.30 -58.17
C LEU A 7 35.65 -13.47 -59.53
N SER A 8 36.69 -14.33 -59.61
CA SER A 8 37.36 -14.62 -60.88
C SER A 8 36.42 -15.27 -61.89
N ILE A 9 35.58 -16.21 -61.46
CA ILE A 9 34.61 -16.88 -62.33
C ILE A 9 33.53 -15.89 -62.78
N LEU A 10 32.96 -15.11 -61.86
CA LEU A 10 31.98 -14.06 -62.18
C LEU A 10 32.51 -13.05 -63.20
N ASN A 11 33.73 -12.56 -63.00
CA ASN A 11 34.36 -11.58 -63.88
C ASN A 11 34.63 -12.13 -65.30
N SER A 12 34.79 -13.45 -65.43
CA SER A 12 35.01 -14.13 -66.70
C SER A 12 33.73 -14.46 -67.48
N LEU A 13 32.55 -14.29 -66.87
CA LEU A 13 31.27 -14.54 -67.55
C LEU A 13 31.09 -13.55 -68.71
N MET A 14 30.72 -14.08 -69.87
CA MET A 14 30.42 -13.28 -71.06
C MET A 14 28.98 -12.75 -70.95
N VAL A 15 28.82 -11.44 -71.11
CA VAL A 15 27.54 -10.75 -71.04
C VAL A 15 27.29 -10.09 -72.39
N LYS A 16 26.12 -10.37 -72.98
CA LYS A 16 25.69 -9.72 -74.22
C LYS A 16 25.21 -8.30 -73.93
N CYS A 17 25.70 -7.33 -74.69
CA CYS A 17 25.25 -5.94 -74.55
C CYS A 17 23.77 -5.80 -74.96
N PRO A 18 22.90 -5.15 -74.15
CA PRO A 18 21.49 -4.96 -74.46
C PRO A 18 21.21 -3.69 -75.30
N ALA A 19 22.22 -2.92 -75.70
CA ALA A 19 22.03 -1.70 -76.48
C ALA A 19 21.50 -2.02 -77.90
N GLN A 20 20.55 -1.22 -78.41
CA GLN A 20 19.78 -1.52 -79.63
C GLN A 20 20.60 -1.67 -80.93
N GLU A 21 21.91 -1.37 -80.92
CA GLU A 21 22.82 -1.56 -82.06
C GLU A 21 24.15 -2.22 -81.67
N CYS A 22 24.24 -2.88 -80.51
CA CYS A 22 25.45 -3.55 -80.04
C CYS A 22 25.22 -5.05 -79.79
N ASN A 23 25.79 -5.90 -80.64
CA ASN A 23 25.73 -7.36 -80.51
C ASN A 23 27.02 -7.98 -79.91
N GLU A 24 27.87 -7.19 -79.25
CA GLU A 24 29.11 -7.68 -78.65
C GLU A 24 28.85 -8.46 -77.35
N GLU A 25 29.56 -9.59 -77.20
CA GLU A 25 29.67 -10.32 -75.95
C GLU A 25 30.97 -9.92 -75.24
N VAL A 26 30.84 -9.32 -74.06
CA VAL A 26 31.97 -8.78 -73.32
C VAL A 26 32.02 -9.43 -71.95
N SER A 27 33.22 -9.74 -71.45
CA SER A 27 33.38 -10.27 -70.09
C SER A 27 32.84 -9.26 -69.07
N LEU A 28 32.20 -9.75 -68.00
CA LEU A 28 31.60 -8.92 -66.96
C LEU A 28 32.59 -7.89 -66.39
N GLU A 29 33.88 -8.25 -66.30
CA GLU A 29 34.96 -7.34 -65.90
C GLU A 29 35.12 -6.12 -66.80
N LYS A 30 34.98 -6.31 -68.12
CA LYS A 30 35.17 -5.26 -69.14
C LYS A 30 33.85 -4.59 -69.54
N TYR A 31 32.72 -5.14 -69.09
CA TYR A 31 31.38 -4.67 -69.44
C TYR A 31 31.17 -3.19 -69.10
N ASN A 32 31.63 -2.70 -67.93
CA ASN A 32 31.50 -1.28 -67.57
C ASN A 32 32.27 -0.33 -68.49
N HIS A 33 33.43 -0.77 -68.99
CA HIS A 33 34.23 0.02 -69.93
C HIS A 33 33.56 0.04 -71.32
N HIS A 34 33.02 -1.11 -71.74
CA HIS A 34 32.24 -1.23 -72.98
C HIS A 34 30.93 -0.42 -72.93
N VAL A 35 30.20 -0.41 -71.81
CA VAL A 35 28.96 0.38 -71.70
C VAL A 35 29.24 1.89 -71.74
N SER A 36 30.39 2.33 -71.24
CA SER A 36 30.78 3.75 -71.28
C SER A 36 31.09 4.29 -72.68
N SER A 37 31.26 3.44 -73.70
CA SER A 37 31.40 3.87 -75.09
C SER A 37 30.05 4.10 -75.80
N HIS A 38 28.94 3.62 -75.22
CA HIS A 38 27.59 3.87 -75.73
C HIS A 38 27.12 5.26 -75.30
N LYS A 39 27.15 6.22 -76.24
CA LYS A 39 26.97 7.65 -75.96
C LYS A 39 25.56 8.07 -75.54
N GLU A 40 24.55 7.22 -75.66
CA GLU A 40 23.19 7.49 -75.19
C GLU A 40 22.51 6.19 -74.72
N SER A 41 22.71 5.80 -73.46
CA SER A 41 21.86 4.80 -72.81
C SER A 41 21.39 5.31 -71.45
N LYS A 42 20.30 6.09 -71.47
CA LYS A 42 19.52 6.37 -70.27
C LYS A 42 18.75 5.09 -69.92
N GLU A 43 19.41 4.21 -69.15
CA GLU A 43 18.89 3.18 -68.26
C GLU A 43 19.87 2.00 -68.18
N THR A 44 21.04 2.29 -67.60
CA THR A 44 21.95 1.26 -67.11
C THR A 44 21.38 0.69 -65.81
N LEU A 45 20.74 -0.47 -65.88
CA LEU A 45 20.34 -1.30 -64.73
C LEU A 45 21.57 -1.93 -64.03
N VAL A 46 22.59 -1.13 -63.74
CA VAL A 46 23.75 -1.56 -62.94
C VAL A 46 23.56 -1.00 -61.54
N HIS A 47 23.40 -1.87 -60.55
CA HIS A 47 23.23 -1.47 -59.16
C HIS A 47 24.51 -0.82 -58.63
N ILE A 48 24.51 0.51 -58.49
CA ILE A 48 25.60 1.28 -57.90
C ILE A 48 25.39 1.39 -56.39
N ASN A 49 26.33 0.86 -55.59
CA ASN A 49 26.31 1.03 -54.14
C ASN A 49 26.49 2.52 -53.78
N LYS A 50 25.44 3.13 -53.22
CA LYS A 50 25.43 4.55 -52.81
C LYS A 50 26.25 4.86 -51.55
N GLY A 51 26.93 3.86 -50.99
CA GLY A 51 27.65 3.97 -49.72
C GLY A 51 26.72 4.06 -48.52
N GLY A 52 27.25 4.58 -47.40
CA GLY A 52 26.52 4.77 -46.15
C GLY A 52 27.22 4.12 -44.96
N ARG A 53 26.99 4.68 -43.76
CA ARG A 53 27.54 4.11 -42.52
C ARG A 53 26.99 2.70 -42.32
N PRO A 54 27.85 1.68 -42.07
CA PRO A 54 27.39 0.34 -41.78
C PRO A 54 26.38 0.33 -40.63
N ARG A 55 25.26 -0.36 -40.83
CA ARG A 55 24.25 -0.48 -39.79
C ARG A 55 24.81 -1.28 -38.62
N GLN A 56 24.81 -0.66 -37.45
CA GLN A 56 25.17 -1.33 -36.21
C GLN A 56 24.02 -2.23 -35.72
N HIS A 57 24.38 -3.26 -34.94
CA HIS A 57 23.44 -4.12 -34.23
C HIS A 57 22.59 -3.30 -33.25
N LEU A 58 21.31 -3.62 -33.12
CA LEU A 58 20.36 -2.79 -32.35
C LEU A 58 20.74 -2.65 -30.87
N LEU A 59 21.31 -3.70 -30.28
CA LEU A 59 21.70 -3.72 -28.86
C LEU A 59 22.93 -2.87 -28.53
N SER A 60 23.76 -2.49 -29.52
CA SER A 60 24.93 -1.63 -29.30
C SER A 60 24.65 -0.14 -29.49
N LEU A 61 23.41 0.20 -29.84
CA LEU A 61 22.98 1.58 -30.10
C LEU A 61 22.54 2.30 -28.82
N THR A 62 22.69 3.63 -28.81
CA THR A 62 22.10 4.49 -27.77
C THR A 62 20.58 4.50 -27.87
N ARG A 63 19.88 4.86 -26.77
CA ARG A 63 18.41 4.94 -26.75
C ARG A 63 17.83 5.81 -27.88
N ARG A 64 18.48 6.92 -28.23
CA ARG A 64 18.04 7.81 -29.33
C ARG A 64 18.13 7.12 -30.69
N ALA A 65 19.22 6.42 -30.94
CA ALA A 65 19.41 5.67 -32.18
C ALA A 65 18.48 4.46 -32.28
N GLN A 66 18.23 3.74 -31.18
CA GLN A 66 17.23 2.67 -31.12
C GLN A 66 15.82 3.20 -31.42
N LYS A 67 15.42 4.32 -30.79
CA LYS A 67 14.13 4.99 -31.03
C LYS A 67 13.97 5.36 -32.52
N HIS A 68 15.02 5.86 -33.15
CA HIS A 68 14.99 6.17 -34.58
C HIS A 68 14.90 4.89 -35.43
N ARG A 69 15.68 3.86 -35.13
CA ARG A 69 15.71 2.60 -35.91
C ARG A 69 14.42 1.78 -35.82
N LEU A 70 13.68 1.92 -34.72
CA LEU A 70 12.42 1.24 -34.47
C LEU A 70 11.20 2.15 -34.66
N ARG A 71 11.37 3.35 -35.26
CA ARG A 71 10.31 4.36 -35.32
C ARG A 71 9.07 3.83 -36.05
N GLU A 72 9.28 3.21 -37.19
CA GLU A 72 8.22 2.69 -38.06
C GLU A 72 7.48 1.53 -37.38
N LEU A 73 8.23 0.56 -36.82
CA LEU A 73 7.65 -0.55 -36.06
C LEU A 73 6.87 -0.05 -34.83
N LYS A 74 7.39 0.96 -34.14
CA LYS A 74 6.70 1.57 -32.99
C LYS A 74 5.35 2.18 -33.40
N ILE A 75 5.26 2.78 -34.59
CA ILE A 75 3.99 3.33 -35.09
C ILE A 75 3.01 2.20 -35.37
N GLN A 76 3.46 1.13 -36.05
CA GLN A 76 2.61 -0.04 -36.33
C GLN A 76 2.09 -0.71 -35.05
N VAL A 77 2.94 -0.90 -34.04
CA VAL A 77 2.51 -1.50 -32.75
C VAL A 77 1.52 -0.61 -32.02
N LYS A 78 1.66 0.72 -32.11
CA LYS A 78 0.69 1.66 -31.54
C LYS A 78 -0.65 1.58 -32.25
N GLU A 79 -0.64 1.64 -33.59
CA GLU A 79 -1.86 1.53 -34.39
C GLU A 79 -2.58 0.19 -34.17
N PHE A 80 -1.83 -0.89 -33.96
CA PHE A 80 -2.40 -2.19 -33.58
C PHE A 80 -3.02 -2.15 -32.18
N ALA A 81 -2.28 -1.64 -31.17
CA ALA A 81 -2.77 -1.56 -29.80
C ALA A 81 -4.04 -0.70 -29.71
N ASP A 82 -4.10 0.42 -30.43
CA ASP A 82 -5.28 1.30 -30.46
C ASP A 82 -6.52 0.61 -31.07
N LYS A 83 -6.32 -0.28 -32.05
CA LYS A 83 -7.41 -0.99 -32.73
C LYS A 83 -7.94 -2.19 -31.95
N GLU A 84 -7.05 -3.00 -31.37
CA GLU A 84 -7.41 -4.30 -30.80
C GLU A 84 -7.39 -4.34 -29.26
N GLU A 85 -6.57 -3.49 -28.61
CA GLU A 85 -6.23 -3.61 -27.19
C GLU A 85 -6.46 -2.28 -26.42
N GLY A 86 -7.32 -1.40 -26.96
CA GLY A 86 -7.66 -0.12 -26.34
C GLY A 86 -6.48 0.83 -26.10
N GLY A 87 -5.38 0.65 -26.82
CA GLY A 87 -4.17 1.46 -26.71
C GLY A 87 -3.15 1.00 -25.66
N ASP A 88 -3.29 -0.19 -25.05
CA ASP A 88 -2.31 -0.72 -24.10
C ASP A 88 -1.04 -1.27 -24.79
N VAL A 89 -0.22 -0.34 -25.26
CA VAL A 89 1.06 -0.65 -25.91
C VAL A 89 2.01 -1.42 -24.98
N LYS A 90 1.92 -1.23 -23.66
CA LYS A 90 2.84 -1.87 -22.70
C LYS A 90 2.57 -3.36 -22.64
N SER A 91 1.32 -3.76 -22.47
CA SER A 91 0.91 -5.16 -22.42
C SER A 91 1.16 -5.85 -23.76
N VAL A 92 0.85 -5.20 -24.88
CA VAL A 92 1.16 -5.73 -26.22
C VAL A 92 2.65 -5.99 -26.41
N CYS A 93 3.52 -5.02 -26.08
CA CYS A 93 4.96 -5.18 -26.22
C CYS A 93 5.52 -6.28 -25.31
N LEU A 94 4.96 -6.41 -24.11
CA LEU A 94 5.33 -7.47 -23.19
C LEU A 94 4.98 -8.84 -23.77
N THR A 95 3.74 -9.03 -24.17
CA THR A 95 3.24 -10.31 -24.69
C THR A 95 4.05 -10.73 -25.92
N LEU A 96 4.33 -9.79 -26.83
CA LEU A 96 5.20 -10.04 -27.97
C LEU A 96 6.60 -10.52 -27.56
N PHE A 97 7.20 -9.91 -26.54
CA PHE A 97 8.53 -10.31 -26.08
C PHE A 97 8.51 -11.67 -25.37
N LEU A 98 7.48 -11.96 -24.57
CA LEU A 98 7.30 -13.28 -23.94
C LEU A 98 7.13 -14.39 -24.98
N LEU A 99 6.27 -14.17 -25.98
CA LEU A 99 6.08 -15.12 -27.07
C LEU A 99 7.37 -15.31 -27.88
N ALA A 100 8.15 -14.25 -28.11
CA ALA A 100 9.44 -14.34 -28.79
C ALA A 100 10.47 -15.16 -27.98
N LEU A 101 10.53 -14.99 -26.66
CA LEU A 101 11.39 -15.79 -25.78
C LEU A 101 10.97 -17.26 -25.78
N ARG A 102 9.67 -17.54 -25.68
CA ARG A 102 9.14 -18.91 -25.73
C ARG A 102 9.37 -19.57 -27.09
N ALA A 103 9.19 -18.85 -28.19
CA ALA A 103 9.49 -19.34 -29.54
C ALA A 103 10.98 -19.63 -29.76
N ARG A 104 11.87 -18.99 -28.97
CA ARG A 104 13.31 -19.25 -28.93
C ARG A 104 13.70 -20.36 -27.93
N ASN A 105 12.73 -21.01 -27.29
CA ASN A 105 12.91 -21.99 -26.22
C ASN A 105 13.63 -21.43 -24.98
N GLU A 106 13.57 -20.13 -24.73
CA GLU A 106 14.15 -19.46 -23.56
C GLU A 106 13.14 -19.36 -22.41
N HIS A 107 12.52 -20.49 -22.02
CA HIS A 107 11.44 -20.54 -21.02
C HIS A 107 11.82 -19.89 -19.69
N ARG A 108 13.03 -20.17 -19.18
CA ARG A 108 13.53 -19.60 -17.92
C ARG A 108 13.53 -18.05 -17.93
N GLN A 109 13.89 -17.44 -19.05
CA GLN A 109 13.91 -15.97 -19.16
C GLN A 109 12.50 -15.40 -19.28
N ALA A 110 11.59 -16.11 -19.96
CA ALA A 110 10.19 -15.72 -20.02
C ALA A 110 9.55 -15.74 -18.62
N ASP A 111 9.83 -16.78 -17.83
CA ASP A 111 9.31 -16.93 -16.47
C ASP A 111 9.89 -15.85 -15.53
N GLU A 112 11.19 -15.54 -15.64
CA GLU A 112 11.81 -14.42 -14.91
C GLU A 112 11.18 -13.06 -15.26
N LEU A 113 10.88 -12.83 -16.54
CA LEU A 113 10.25 -11.61 -17.01
C LEU A 113 8.82 -11.48 -16.46
N GLU A 114 8.03 -12.55 -16.51
CA GLU A 114 6.70 -12.59 -15.92
C GLU A 114 6.75 -12.34 -14.40
N ALA A 115 7.69 -12.96 -13.69
CA ALA A 115 7.88 -12.73 -12.26
C ALA A 115 8.20 -11.26 -11.96
N ILE A 116 9.11 -10.62 -12.71
CA ILE A 116 9.44 -9.19 -12.55
C ILE A 116 8.19 -8.32 -12.75
N MET A 117 7.35 -8.67 -13.72
CA MET A 117 6.16 -7.88 -14.05
C MET A 117 5.01 -8.02 -13.06
N GLN A 118 4.88 -9.20 -12.45
CA GLN A 118 3.96 -9.43 -11.33
C GLN A 118 4.51 -8.89 -10.00
N GLY A 119 5.67 -8.22 -10.00
CA GLY A 119 6.31 -7.71 -8.78
C GLY A 119 6.92 -8.80 -7.88
N ARG A 120 7.09 -10.02 -8.42
CA ARG A 120 7.74 -11.19 -7.79
C ARG A 120 9.24 -11.30 -8.14
N GLY A 121 9.78 -10.32 -8.86
CA GLY A 121 11.20 -10.25 -9.19
C GLY A 121 12.07 -9.84 -8.00
N SER A 122 13.37 -9.59 -8.26
CA SER A 122 14.32 -9.19 -7.21
C SER A 122 14.06 -7.84 -6.53
N GLY A 123 13.15 -7.03 -7.07
CA GLY A 123 12.72 -5.76 -6.47
C GLY A 123 11.48 -5.99 -5.62
N LEU A 124 11.60 -5.79 -4.31
CA LEU A 124 10.49 -5.95 -3.36
C LEU A 124 9.42 -4.89 -3.61
N GLN A 125 8.15 -5.24 -3.41
CA GLN A 125 7.06 -4.26 -3.46
C GLN A 125 7.18 -3.24 -2.30
N PRO A 126 6.65 -2.01 -2.47
CA PRO A 126 6.69 -0.99 -1.43
C PRO A 126 6.06 -1.41 -0.11
N ALA A 127 4.94 -2.17 -0.14
CA ALA A 127 4.28 -2.68 1.05
C ALA A 127 5.16 -3.65 1.85
N VAL A 128 5.84 -4.58 1.16
CA VAL A 128 6.82 -5.49 1.79
C VAL A 128 7.97 -4.72 2.42
N CYS A 129 8.48 -3.68 1.73
CA CYS A 129 9.51 -2.80 2.28
C CYS A 129 9.04 -2.02 3.52
N LEU A 130 7.79 -1.57 3.52
CA LEU A 130 7.18 -0.86 4.64
C LEU A 130 7.05 -1.80 5.85
N ALA A 131 6.56 -3.02 5.65
CA ALA A 131 6.45 -4.05 6.68
C ALA A 131 7.84 -4.37 7.28
N ILE A 132 8.86 -4.59 6.45
CA ILE A 132 10.24 -4.80 6.93
C ILE A 132 10.69 -3.61 7.78
N ARG A 133 10.53 -2.37 7.29
CA ARG A 133 10.96 -1.16 8.02
C ARG A 133 10.30 -1.07 9.40
N VAL A 134 8.97 -1.20 9.45
CA VAL A 134 8.19 -1.01 10.67
C VAL A 134 8.46 -2.14 11.67
N ASN A 135 8.38 -3.40 11.24
CA ASN A 135 8.51 -4.57 12.12
C ASN A 135 9.94 -4.81 12.61
N THR A 136 10.95 -4.18 12.00
CA THR A 136 12.35 -4.22 12.47
C THR A 136 12.78 -2.92 13.16
N PHE A 137 11.83 -2.02 13.46
CA PHE A 137 12.07 -0.75 14.15
C PHE A 137 13.11 0.15 13.47
N LEU A 138 13.24 0.06 12.15
CA LEU A 138 14.17 0.90 11.39
C LEU A 138 13.60 2.31 11.21
N SER A 139 14.29 3.30 11.76
CA SER A 139 13.98 4.71 11.46
C SER A 139 14.07 4.98 9.95
N CYS A 140 13.35 6.01 9.48
CA CYS A 140 13.42 6.43 8.07
C CYS A 140 14.86 6.68 7.61
N SER A 141 15.69 7.26 8.47
CA SER A 141 17.10 7.56 8.18
C SER A 141 17.96 6.30 8.09
N GLN A 142 17.79 5.34 9.02
CA GLN A 142 18.49 4.06 8.96
C GLN A 142 18.09 3.25 7.72
N TYR A 143 16.79 3.19 7.44
CA TYR A 143 16.26 2.55 6.23
C TYR A 143 16.84 3.18 4.95
N HIS A 144 16.87 4.53 4.88
CA HIS A 144 17.42 5.22 3.72
C HIS A 144 18.91 4.93 3.51
N LYS A 145 19.70 4.88 4.60
CA LYS A 145 21.11 4.47 4.55
C LYS A 145 21.25 3.05 4.01
N MET A 146 20.47 2.09 4.53
CA MET A 146 20.45 0.70 4.06
C MET A 146 20.08 0.61 2.57
N TYR A 147 18.98 1.24 2.16
CA TYR A 147 18.54 1.31 0.76
C TYR A 147 19.64 1.83 -0.17
N ARG A 148 20.29 2.94 0.20
CA ARG A 148 21.34 3.57 -0.63
C ARG A 148 22.56 2.67 -0.76
N THR A 149 23.00 2.05 0.33
CA THR A 149 24.17 1.15 0.34
C THR A 149 23.92 -0.10 -0.51
N VAL A 150 22.77 -0.77 -0.33
CA VAL A 150 22.43 -1.97 -1.11
C VAL A 150 22.31 -1.66 -2.59
N LYS A 151 21.67 -0.53 -2.94
CA LYS A 151 21.53 -0.10 -4.35
C LYS A 151 22.89 0.24 -4.99
N ALA A 152 23.81 0.84 -4.23
CA ALA A 152 25.14 1.18 -4.71
C ALA A 152 26.02 -0.06 -4.95
N ILE A 153 25.96 -1.06 -4.06
CA ILE A 153 26.77 -2.28 -4.16
C ILE A 153 26.25 -3.23 -5.24
N THR A 154 24.94 -3.46 -5.28
CA THR A 154 24.34 -4.45 -6.19
C THR A 154 24.06 -3.90 -7.59
N GLY A 155 24.01 -2.56 -7.74
CA GLY A 155 23.54 -1.90 -8.96
C GLY A 155 22.05 -2.10 -9.25
N ARG A 156 21.30 -2.78 -8.36
CA ARG A 156 19.87 -3.10 -8.50
C ARG A 156 19.07 -2.44 -7.40
N GLN A 157 17.84 -2.03 -7.72
CA GLN A 157 16.91 -1.48 -6.74
C GLN A 157 16.08 -2.61 -6.13
N ILE A 158 16.62 -3.24 -5.07
CA ILE A 158 15.95 -4.30 -4.31
C ILE A 158 14.88 -3.70 -3.38
N PHE A 159 15.29 -2.78 -2.51
CA PHE A 159 14.39 -2.01 -1.65
C PHE A 159 13.80 -0.81 -2.38
N GLN A 160 12.66 -0.30 -1.92
CA GLN A 160 12.00 0.86 -2.51
C GLN A 160 12.38 2.18 -1.80
N PRO A 161 12.40 3.32 -2.51
CA PRO A 161 12.70 4.61 -1.88
C PRO A 161 11.59 5.07 -0.94
N LEU A 162 11.94 5.91 0.05
CA LEU A 162 11.00 6.36 1.10
C LEU A 162 9.70 7.00 0.58
N HIS A 163 9.71 7.69 -0.56
CA HIS A 163 8.48 8.26 -1.12
C HIS A 163 7.49 7.19 -1.59
N ALA A 164 7.97 6.03 -2.03
CA ALA A 164 7.12 4.90 -2.40
C ALA A 164 6.50 4.26 -1.14
N LEU A 165 7.28 4.13 -0.06
CA LEU A 165 6.79 3.64 1.24
C LEU A 165 5.72 4.58 1.81
N ARG A 166 5.94 5.91 1.75
CA ARG A 166 4.95 6.90 2.22
C ARG A 166 3.64 6.84 1.43
N ASN A 167 3.70 6.55 0.13
CA ASN A 167 2.47 6.37 -0.66
C ASN A 167 1.76 5.06 -0.32
N ALA A 168 2.50 3.98 -0.08
CA ALA A 168 1.92 2.70 0.35
C ALA A 168 1.28 2.78 1.74
N GLU A 169 1.89 3.53 2.66
CA GLU A 169 1.40 3.73 4.04
C GLU A 169 0.01 4.36 4.08
N LYS A 170 -0.34 5.22 3.11
CA LYS A 170 -1.66 5.90 3.06
C LYS A 170 -2.83 4.93 3.04
N VAL A 171 -2.66 3.75 2.43
CA VAL A 171 -3.71 2.73 2.34
C VAL A 171 -4.04 2.14 3.71
N LEU A 172 -3.07 2.11 4.62
CA LEU A 172 -3.18 1.49 5.94
C LEU A 172 -3.62 2.48 7.04
N LEU A 173 -3.69 3.77 6.72
CA LEU A 173 -4.03 4.81 7.70
C LEU A 173 -5.54 5.12 7.66
N PRO A 174 -6.13 5.50 8.80
CA PRO A 174 -7.51 5.99 8.84
C PRO A 174 -7.73 7.16 7.87
N GLY A 175 -8.90 7.19 7.24
CA GLY A 175 -9.26 8.19 6.23
C GLY A 175 -9.06 7.74 4.78
N TYR A 176 -8.66 6.49 4.52
CA TYR A 176 -8.45 5.97 3.15
C TYR A 176 -9.71 5.33 2.55
N HIS A 177 -10.36 4.44 3.31
CA HIS A 177 -11.47 3.64 2.81
C HIS A 177 -12.82 4.38 2.93
N PRO A 178 -13.70 4.28 1.92
CA PRO A 178 -15.07 4.76 2.04
C PRO A 178 -15.91 3.83 2.93
N PHE A 179 -16.87 4.41 3.65
CA PHE A 179 -17.80 3.69 4.51
C PHE A 179 -19.06 4.52 4.76
N GLU A 180 -20.13 3.88 5.24
CA GLU A 180 -21.38 4.55 5.57
C GLU A 180 -21.95 3.99 6.88
N TRP A 181 -22.61 4.83 7.68
CA TRP A 181 -23.34 4.41 8.86
C TRP A 181 -24.84 4.51 8.64
N GLN A 182 -25.57 3.46 9.00
CA GLN A 182 -27.02 3.40 8.89
C GLN A 182 -27.63 2.99 10.23
N PRO A 183 -28.44 3.87 10.86
CA PRO A 183 -28.68 5.28 10.53
C PRO A 183 -27.42 6.17 10.67
N PRO A 184 -27.38 7.38 10.10
CA PRO A 184 -26.24 8.29 10.29
C PRO A 184 -25.95 8.59 11.77
N LEU A 185 -24.68 8.58 12.14
CA LEU A 185 -24.24 8.82 13.52
C LEU A 185 -24.59 10.23 13.98
N LYS A 186 -25.20 10.34 15.17
CA LYS A 186 -25.52 11.62 15.80
C LYS A 186 -24.24 12.37 16.16
N ASN A 187 -24.15 13.64 15.78
CA ASN A 187 -23.03 14.55 16.07
C ASN A 187 -21.65 14.11 15.51
N VAL A 188 -21.61 13.15 14.58
CA VAL A 188 -20.38 12.74 13.88
C VAL A 188 -20.50 13.11 12.40
N SER A 189 -19.43 13.68 11.83
CA SER A 189 -19.41 14.05 10.41
C SER A 189 -19.42 12.82 9.51
N SER A 190 -20.18 12.87 8.41
CA SER A 190 -20.23 11.81 7.39
C SER A 190 -18.98 11.74 6.49
N ARG A 191 -18.03 12.67 6.63
CA ARG A 191 -16.78 12.64 5.87
C ARG A 191 -15.95 11.41 6.22
N THR A 192 -15.53 10.63 5.23
CA THR A 192 -14.73 9.41 5.43
C THR A 192 -13.22 9.63 5.25
N ASP A 193 -12.81 10.83 4.82
CA ASP A 193 -11.41 11.18 4.50
C ASP A 193 -10.63 11.80 5.68
N VAL A 194 -11.15 11.65 6.90
CA VAL A 194 -10.56 12.23 8.11
C VAL A 194 -9.48 11.29 8.66
N GLY A 195 -8.24 11.78 8.67
CA GLY A 195 -7.08 11.11 9.25
C GLY A 195 -6.76 11.59 10.68
N ILE A 196 -5.50 11.94 10.93
CA ILE A 196 -5.06 12.47 12.23
C ILE A 196 -5.66 13.87 12.44
N ILE A 197 -6.34 14.05 13.57
CA ILE A 197 -6.95 15.32 13.98
C ILE A 197 -6.37 15.80 15.30
N ASP A 198 -6.59 17.10 15.57
CA ASP A 198 -6.21 17.70 16.85
C ASP A 198 -7.13 17.23 17.98
N GLY A 199 -6.55 16.68 19.04
CA GLY A 199 -7.30 16.08 20.15
C GLY A 199 -8.12 17.11 20.93
N LEU A 200 -7.67 18.38 20.92
CA LEU A 200 -8.39 19.51 21.52
C LEU A 200 -9.79 19.71 20.94
N SER A 201 -10.06 19.21 19.72
CA SER A 201 -11.39 19.20 19.11
C SER A 201 -12.08 20.58 19.07
N GLY A 202 -11.30 21.66 18.96
CA GLY A 202 -11.80 23.04 18.92
C GLY A 202 -11.98 23.70 20.29
N LEU A 203 -11.41 23.13 21.36
CA LEU A 203 -11.34 23.78 22.67
C LEU A 203 -10.73 25.17 22.53
N ALA A 204 -11.39 26.16 23.10
CA ALA A 204 -10.97 27.54 22.98
C ALA A 204 -9.69 27.79 23.79
N SER A 205 -8.79 28.56 23.20
CA SER A 205 -7.45 28.85 23.72
C SER A 205 -7.25 30.34 23.95
N SER A 206 -8.34 31.07 24.22
CA SER A 206 -8.27 32.47 24.62
C SER A 206 -7.69 32.61 26.02
N VAL A 207 -7.01 33.72 26.29
CA VAL A 207 -6.42 34.03 27.61
C VAL A 207 -7.50 34.22 28.68
N ASP A 208 -8.73 34.57 28.27
CA ASP A 208 -9.87 34.75 29.19
C ASP A 208 -10.52 33.42 29.61
N GLU A 209 -10.20 32.32 28.94
CA GLU A 209 -10.77 30.99 29.17
C GLU A 209 -9.84 30.11 30.01
N TYR A 210 -10.29 28.89 30.32
CA TYR A 210 -9.47 27.94 31.07
C TYR A 210 -8.19 27.59 30.28
N PRO A 211 -7.00 27.69 30.89
CA PRO A 211 -5.74 27.40 30.21
C PRO A 211 -5.70 25.98 29.66
N VAL A 212 -5.29 25.84 28.39
CA VAL A 212 -5.16 24.55 27.71
C VAL A 212 -3.69 24.14 27.70
N ASP A 213 -3.26 23.47 28.76
CA ASP A 213 -1.87 23.05 28.98
C ASP A 213 -1.64 21.59 28.53
N THR A 214 -2.24 21.21 27.39
CA THR A 214 -2.12 19.87 26.82
C THR A 214 -1.91 19.90 25.31
N ILE A 215 -1.22 18.88 24.80
CA ILE A 215 -1.11 18.61 23.37
C ILE A 215 -1.63 17.20 23.13
N ALA A 216 -2.63 17.08 22.26
CA ALA A 216 -3.28 15.82 21.97
C ALA A 216 -3.44 15.59 20.45
N LYS A 217 -3.29 14.35 20.01
CA LYS A 217 -3.64 13.90 18.66
C LYS A 217 -4.45 12.62 18.74
N ARG A 218 -5.46 12.53 17.89
CA ARG A 218 -6.33 11.35 17.82
C ARG A 218 -6.74 11.04 16.39
N PHE A 219 -7.23 9.83 16.20
CA PHE A 219 -8.11 9.53 15.08
C PHE A 219 -9.57 9.70 15.50
N ARG A 220 -10.44 9.91 14.52
CA ARG A 220 -11.89 9.75 14.72
C ARG A 220 -12.19 8.26 14.91
N TYR A 221 -13.01 7.91 15.89
CA TYR A 221 -13.15 6.52 16.34
C TYR A 221 -13.67 5.60 15.23
N ASP A 222 -14.76 6.00 14.58
CA ASP A 222 -15.33 5.29 13.43
C ASP A 222 -14.31 5.06 12.29
N SER A 223 -13.53 6.08 11.90
CA SER A 223 -12.51 5.98 10.85
C SER A 223 -11.38 5.02 11.25
N ALA A 224 -10.98 5.02 12.53
CA ALA A 224 -9.99 4.08 13.05
C ALA A 224 -10.50 2.63 13.07
N LEU A 225 -11.77 2.41 13.43
CA LEU A 225 -12.40 1.09 13.40
C LEU A 225 -12.49 0.55 11.97
N VAL A 226 -12.89 1.39 11.00
CA VAL A 226 -12.93 1.02 9.58
C VAL A 226 -11.53 0.62 9.09
N SER A 227 -10.52 1.43 9.37
CA SER A 227 -9.14 1.11 9.00
C SER A 227 -8.66 -0.19 9.63
N ALA A 228 -9.03 -0.45 10.89
CA ALA A 228 -8.67 -1.68 11.60
C ALA A 228 -9.39 -2.91 11.03
N LEU A 229 -10.65 -2.79 10.60
CA LEU A 229 -11.40 -3.86 9.95
C LEU A 229 -10.85 -4.18 8.56
N MET A 230 -10.53 -3.16 7.76
CA MET A 230 -9.95 -3.36 6.42
C MET A 230 -8.55 -4.01 6.48
N ASP A 231 -7.76 -3.71 7.50
CA ASP A 231 -6.46 -4.35 7.75
C ASP A 231 -6.58 -5.87 8.00
N MET A 232 -7.73 -6.32 8.53
CA MET A 232 -8.03 -7.73 8.83
C MET A 232 -9.03 -8.36 7.85
N GLU A 233 -9.22 -7.77 6.67
CA GLU A 233 -10.15 -8.28 5.65
C GLU A 233 -9.85 -9.75 5.30
N GLU A 234 -8.57 -10.08 5.08
CA GLU A 234 -8.14 -11.45 4.75
C GLU A 234 -8.43 -12.43 5.89
N ASP A 235 -8.19 -12.04 7.14
CA ASP A 235 -8.45 -12.88 8.32
C ASP A 235 -9.96 -13.13 8.51
N ILE A 236 -10.80 -12.13 8.22
CA ILE A 236 -12.27 -12.27 8.27
C ILE A 236 -12.74 -13.24 7.18
N LEU A 237 -12.27 -13.07 5.95
CA LEU A 237 -12.65 -13.93 4.82
C LEU A 237 -12.15 -15.37 5.01
N GLU A 238 -10.90 -15.55 5.45
CA GLU A 238 -10.36 -16.86 5.78
C GLU A 238 -11.10 -17.50 6.95
N GLY A 239 -11.44 -16.70 7.97
CA GLY A 239 -12.29 -17.12 9.08
C GLY A 239 -13.64 -17.67 8.64
N MET A 240 -14.31 -16.99 7.70
CA MET A 240 -15.58 -17.47 7.13
C MET A 240 -15.41 -18.80 6.39
N ARG A 241 -14.41 -18.89 5.50
CA ARG A 241 -14.10 -20.15 4.78
C ARG A 241 -13.79 -21.31 5.74
N SER A 242 -13.09 -21.03 6.84
CA SER A 242 -12.75 -22.05 7.85
C SER A 242 -13.98 -22.59 8.60
N GLN A 243 -15.09 -21.85 8.60
CA GLN A 243 -16.36 -22.21 9.20
C GLN A 243 -17.37 -22.72 8.15
N ASP A 244 -16.92 -23.06 6.94
CA ASP A 244 -17.75 -23.47 5.80
C ASP A 244 -18.84 -22.44 5.43
N LEU A 245 -18.55 -21.16 5.65
CA LEU A 245 -19.42 -20.04 5.28
C LEU A 245 -19.01 -19.47 3.92
N ASP A 246 -20.00 -18.98 3.17
CA ASP A 246 -19.78 -18.37 1.87
C ASP A 246 -19.16 -16.97 1.98
N ASP A 247 -18.13 -16.70 1.17
CA ASP A 247 -17.45 -15.39 1.10
C ASP A 247 -18.41 -14.24 0.78
N TYR A 248 -19.55 -14.51 0.14
CA TYR A 248 -20.53 -13.49 -0.23
C TYR A 248 -21.52 -13.09 0.87
N LEU A 249 -21.44 -13.70 2.05
CA LEU A 249 -22.27 -13.27 3.19
C LEU A 249 -21.94 -11.83 3.60
N ASN A 250 -23.00 -11.07 3.86
CA ASN A 250 -22.94 -9.64 4.11
C ASN A 250 -23.33 -9.23 5.55
N GLY A 251 -23.63 -10.19 6.42
CA GLY A 251 -23.86 -9.96 7.85
C GLY A 251 -25.34 -10.02 8.27
N PRO A 252 -25.66 -9.52 9.49
CA PRO A 252 -24.84 -8.63 10.31
C PRO A 252 -23.68 -9.34 11.05
N PHE A 253 -22.50 -8.72 10.99
CA PHE A 253 -21.35 -9.10 11.82
C PHE A 253 -21.39 -8.32 13.15
N THR A 254 -21.03 -8.97 14.25
CA THR A 254 -20.86 -8.36 15.57
C THR A 254 -19.38 -8.35 15.94
N VAL A 255 -18.83 -7.16 16.12
CA VAL A 255 -17.43 -6.89 16.46
C VAL A 255 -17.34 -6.53 17.94
N VAL A 256 -16.61 -7.33 18.71
CA VAL A 256 -16.33 -7.04 20.13
C VAL A 256 -14.98 -6.32 20.22
N VAL A 257 -15.01 -5.09 20.71
CA VAL A 257 -13.84 -4.22 20.84
C VAL A 257 -13.50 -4.05 22.31
N LYS A 258 -12.27 -4.41 22.70
CA LYS A 258 -11.70 -4.08 24.02
C LYS A 258 -11.13 -2.67 23.96
N GLU A 259 -11.52 -1.83 24.92
CA GLU A 259 -10.99 -0.47 25.09
C GLU A 259 -10.04 -0.45 26.29
N SER A 260 -8.94 0.28 26.15
CA SER A 260 -7.94 0.45 27.21
C SER A 260 -7.47 1.90 27.28
N CYS A 261 -7.28 2.42 28.49
CA CYS A 261 -6.69 3.73 28.71
C CYS A 261 -5.74 3.64 29.90
N ASP A 262 -4.57 4.24 29.75
CA ASP A 262 -3.49 4.13 30.71
C ASP A 262 -2.66 5.42 30.75
N GLY A 263 -2.27 5.82 31.96
CA GLY A 263 -1.41 6.95 32.24
C GLY A 263 0.06 6.53 32.36
N MET A 264 0.94 7.33 31.81
CA MET A 264 2.40 7.13 31.84
C MET A 264 3.05 8.32 32.55
N GLY A 265 3.85 8.04 33.58
CA GLY A 265 4.73 9.02 34.21
C GLY A 265 6.07 9.16 33.49
N ASP A 266 6.88 10.12 33.96
CA ASP A 266 8.27 10.34 33.55
C ASP A 266 8.46 10.56 32.04
N VAL A 267 7.49 11.23 31.40
CA VAL A 267 7.54 11.59 29.97
C VAL A 267 8.14 12.99 29.85
N SER A 268 9.47 13.08 29.72
CA SER A 268 10.18 14.36 29.76
C SER A 268 9.66 15.39 28.75
N GLU A 269 9.42 16.61 29.24
CA GLU A 269 9.08 17.76 28.41
C GLU A 269 10.25 18.12 27.49
N LYS A 270 9.94 18.56 26.27
CA LYS A 270 10.95 19.03 25.32
C LYS A 270 11.01 20.55 25.34
N HIS A 271 12.23 21.10 25.27
CA HIS A 271 12.40 22.50 24.88
C HIS A 271 11.76 22.76 23.52
N GLY A 272 11.12 23.92 23.36
CA GLY A 272 10.50 24.33 22.12
C GLY A 272 9.49 25.45 22.34
N SER A 273 8.86 25.90 21.26
CA SER A 273 7.69 26.76 21.33
C SER A 273 6.45 25.91 21.61
N GLY A 274 5.67 26.27 22.62
CA GLY A 274 4.42 25.59 22.97
C GLY A 274 3.90 26.04 24.33
N PRO A 275 2.71 25.57 24.73
CA PRO A 275 2.29 25.67 26.12
C PRO A 275 3.26 24.86 27.01
N ALA A 276 3.32 25.20 28.30
CA ALA A 276 3.95 24.32 29.27
C ALA A 276 3.10 23.05 29.35
N VAL A 277 3.71 21.87 29.24
CA VAL A 277 2.99 20.60 29.25
C VAL A 277 3.47 19.72 30.42
N PRO A 278 2.60 18.90 31.02
CA PRO A 278 3.00 18.01 32.10
C PRO A 278 3.95 16.92 31.60
N GLU A 279 4.85 16.45 32.46
CA GLU A 279 5.75 15.31 32.18
C GLU A 279 5.05 13.95 32.31
N LYS A 280 3.80 13.89 31.89
CA LYS A 280 2.91 12.73 31.92
C LYS A 280 2.17 12.63 30.60
N ALA A 281 1.82 11.41 30.21
CA ALA A 281 1.05 11.16 29.01
C ALA A 281 -0.07 10.18 29.27
N VAL A 282 -1.21 10.36 28.62
CA VAL A 282 -2.32 9.41 28.63
C VAL A 282 -2.49 8.84 27.23
N ARG A 283 -2.67 7.52 27.16
CA ARG A 283 -2.89 6.80 25.90
C ARG A 283 -4.21 6.05 25.94
N PHE A 284 -5.11 6.40 25.04
CA PHE A 284 -6.33 5.66 24.79
C PHE A 284 -6.15 4.77 23.54
N SER A 285 -6.47 3.49 23.67
CA SER A 285 -6.26 2.47 22.63
C SER A 285 -7.42 1.48 22.59
N PHE A 286 -7.53 0.73 21.49
CA PHE A 286 -8.51 -0.34 21.35
C PHE A 286 -7.92 -1.57 20.66
N THR A 287 -8.57 -2.71 20.86
CA THR A 287 -8.24 -3.99 20.22
C THR A 287 -9.52 -4.67 19.78
N VAL A 288 -9.55 -5.15 18.53
CA VAL A 288 -10.64 -6.00 18.04
C VAL A 288 -10.41 -7.40 18.59
N MET A 289 -11.27 -7.82 19.53
CA MET A 289 -11.09 -9.09 20.24
C MET A 289 -11.69 -10.27 19.49
N ARG A 290 -12.89 -10.07 18.92
CA ARG A 290 -13.65 -11.14 18.28
C ARG A 290 -14.63 -10.56 17.27
N ILE A 291 -14.79 -11.25 16.15
CA ILE A 291 -15.84 -10.98 15.16
C ILE A 291 -16.69 -12.23 15.02
N THR A 292 -17.99 -12.07 15.14
CA THR A 292 -18.98 -13.14 14.97
C THR A 292 -19.99 -12.75 13.90
N ILE A 293 -20.52 -13.71 13.17
CA ILE A 293 -21.63 -13.51 12.24
C ILE A 293 -22.84 -14.33 12.71
N GLU A 294 -24.03 -13.76 12.58
CA GLU A 294 -25.27 -14.50 12.81
C GLU A 294 -25.56 -15.39 11.59
N HIS A 295 -25.65 -16.70 11.80
CA HIS A 295 -25.99 -17.66 10.75
C HIS A 295 -27.10 -18.59 11.25
N GLY A 296 -28.32 -18.39 10.75
CA GLY A 296 -29.51 -19.08 11.23
C GLY A 296 -29.87 -18.66 12.66
N SER A 297 -29.78 -19.58 13.62
CA SER A 297 -30.11 -19.32 15.04
C SER A 297 -28.88 -19.29 15.95
N GLN A 298 -27.66 -19.30 15.40
CA GLN A 298 -26.42 -19.34 16.17
C GLN A 298 -25.45 -18.25 15.70
N ASN A 299 -24.67 -17.74 16.65
CA ASN A 299 -23.57 -16.82 16.37
C ASN A 299 -22.31 -17.64 16.12
N VAL A 300 -21.84 -17.61 14.88
CA VAL A 300 -20.62 -18.29 14.45
C VAL A 300 -19.46 -17.32 14.58
N LYS A 301 -18.34 -17.80 15.14
CA LYS A 301 -17.14 -16.98 15.35
C LYS A 301 -16.26 -17.04 14.10
N VAL A 302 -16.02 -15.87 13.50
CA VAL A 302 -15.23 -15.71 12.27
C VAL A 302 -13.78 -15.39 12.61
N PHE A 303 -13.56 -14.49 13.56
CA PHE A 303 -12.22 -14.09 14.00
C PHE A 303 -12.17 -14.03 15.53
N GLU A 304 -11.03 -14.41 16.10
CA GLU A 304 -10.69 -14.20 17.51
C GLU A 304 -9.21 -13.89 17.62
N GLU A 305 -8.87 -12.82 18.35
CA GLU A 305 -7.50 -12.39 18.53
C GLU A 305 -6.72 -13.48 19.31
N PRO A 306 -5.70 -14.12 18.69
CA PRO A 306 -4.99 -15.22 19.32
C PRO A 306 -4.11 -14.77 20.50
N LYS A 307 -3.67 -13.52 20.53
CA LYS A 307 -2.79 -12.97 21.57
C LYS A 307 -3.32 -11.60 22.05
N PRO A 308 -4.43 -11.57 22.80
CA PRO A 308 -5.17 -10.33 23.12
C PRO A 308 -4.43 -9.34 24.03
N ASN A 309 -3.30 -9.75 24.61
CA ASN A 309 -2.45 -8.89 25.43
C ASN A 309 -1.11 -8.55 24.74
N SER A 310 -0.96 -8.87 23.44
CA SER A 310 0.22 -8.44 22.68
C SER A 310 0.10 -6.96 22.30
N GLU A 311 1.23 -6.28 22.38
CA GLU A 311 1.44 -4.93 21.87
C GLU A 311 1.12 -4.78 20.38
N LEU A 312 1.18 -5.87 19.60
CA LEU A 312 0.93 -5.86 18.15
C LEU A 312 -0.54 -5.58 17.79
N CYS A 313 -1.48 -5.99 18.65
CA CYS A 313 -2.92 -5.85 18.42
C CYS A 313 -3.54 -4.64 19.13
N CYS A 314 -2.77 -3.95 19.98
CA CYS A 314 -3.21 -2.75 20.70
C CYS A 314 -3.09 -1.51 19.81
N LYS A 315 -4.19 -1.13 19.14
CA LYS A 315 -4.20 -0.03 18.17
C LYS A 315 -4.41 1.32 18.91
N PRO A 316 -3.46 2.28 18.82
CA PRO A 316 -3.58 3.57 19.50
C PRO A 316 -4.64 4.44 18.82
N LEU A 317 -5.47 5.12 19.62
CA LEU A 317 -6.55 5.98 19.12
C LEU A 317 -6.36 7.44 19.48
N CYS A 318 -5.94 7.73 20.73
CA CYS A 318 -5.66 9.08 21.19
C CYS A 318 -4.43 9.09 22.10
N LEU A 319 -3.55 10.05 21.86
CA LEU A 319 -2.35 10.30 22.65
C LEU A 319 -2.42 11.75 23.12
N MET A 320 -2.24 11.97 24.41
CA MET A 320 -2.20 13.32 25.01
C MET A 320 -1.09 13.44 26.03
N LEU A 321 -0.52 14.64 26.15
CA LEU A 321 0.33 15.01 27.28
C LEU A 321 -0.56 15.63 28.35
N ALA A 322 -0.93 14.84 29.34
CA ALA A 322 -1.85 15.21 30.42
C ALA A 322 -1.55 14.35 31.65
N ASP A 323 -1.88 14.85 32.83
CA ASP A 323 -1.99 14.01 34.03
C ASP A 323 -3.35 13.32 34.00
N GLU A 324 -3.38 12.01 34.25
CA GLU A 324 -4.64 11.27 34.40
C GLU A 324 -5.49 11.78 35.57
N SER A 325 -4.84 12.43 36.55
CA SER A 325 -5.46 12.98 37.75
C SER A 325 -6.06 14.38 37.54
N ASP A 326 -5.83 15.00 36.37
CA ASP A 326 -6.47 16.25 35.94
C ASP A 326 -7.75 15.91 35.17
N HIS A 327 -8.85 15.88 35.91
CA HIS A 327 -10.15 15.43 35.40
C HIS A 327 -10.70 16.38 34.32
N GLU A 328 -10.50 17.69 34.47
CA GLU A 328 -10.93 18.71 33.53
C GLU A 328 -10.28 18.50 32.16
N THR A 329 -8.95 18.36 32.13
CA THR A 329 -8.22 18.11 30.89
C THR A 329 -8.57 16.75 30.30
N LEU A 330 -8.61 15.69 31.12
CA LEU A 330 -8.90 14.33 30.66
C LEU A 330 -10.29 14.24 30.01
N THR A 331 -11.32 14.80 30.67
CA THR A 331 -12.70 14.79 30.15
C THR A 331 -12.85 15.67 28.90
N ALA A 332 -12.20 16.83 28.84
CA ALA A 332 -12.23 17.69 27.66
C ALA A 332 -11.68 16.97 26.41
N ILE A 333 -10.59 16.20 26.55
CA ILE A 333 -9.94 15.50 25.43
C ILE A 333 -10.65 14.18 25.07
N LEU A 334 -11.12 13.41 26.05
CA LEU A 334 -11.72 12.09 25.80
C LEU A 334 -13.22 12.15 25.48
N SER A 335 -13.95 13.18 25.91
CA SER A 335 -15.40 13.26 25.70
C SER A 335 -15.84 13.18 24.22
N PRO A 336 -15.10 13.69 23.21
CA PRO A 336 -15.44 13.46 21.80
C PRO A 336 -15.40 11.99 21.40
N LEU A 337 -14.42 11.21 21.91
CA LEU A 337 -14.34 9.77 21.65
C LEU A 337 -15.49 9.01 22.29
N ILE A 338 -15.87 9.39 23.51
CA ILE A 338 -17.03 8.80 24.19
C ILE A 338 -18.32 9.13 23.44
N ALA A 339 -18.49 10.36 22.97
CA ALA A 339 -19.65 10.76 22.17
C ALA A 339 -19.74 9.98 20.84
N GLU A 340 -18.61 9.84 20.13
CA GLU A 340 -18.51 9.02 18.91
C GLU A 340 -18.87 7.54 19.20
N ARG A 341 -18.32 6.98 20.28
CA ARG A 341 -18.59 5.60 20.74
C ARG A 341 -20.06 5.36 21.07
N GLU A 342 -20.68 6.24 21.85
CA GLU A 342 -22.10 6.10 22.20
C GLU A 342 -23.00 6.22 20.96
N ALA A 343 -22.66 7.09 20.01
CA ALA A 343 -23.39 7.17 18.74
C ALA A 343 -23.28 5.86 17.93
N MET A 344 -22.10 5.24 17.89
CA MET A 344 -21.86 3.99 17.15
C MET A 344 -22.63 2.79 17.70
N LYS A 345 -22.94 2.74 19.01
CA LYS A 345 -23.71 1.63 19.61
C LYS A 345 -25.14 1.51 19.07
N GLY A 346 -25.71 2.62 18.57
CA GLY A 346 -27.07 2.68 18.04
C GLY A 346 -27.17 2.55 16.52
N SER A 347 -26.08 2.18 15.84
CA SER A 347 -25.99 2.17 14.37
C SER A 347 -25.25 0.95 13.83
N GLU A 348 -25.44 0.70 12.54
CA GLU A 348 -24.73 -0.33 11.78
C GLU A 348 -23.76 0.33 10.78
N LEU A 349 -22.57 -0.25 10.62
CA LEU A 349 -21.55 0.19 9.68
C LEU A 349 -21.66 -0.64 8.40
N MET A 350 -21.77 0.04 7.26
CA MET A 350 -21.68 -0.53 5.93
C MET A 350 -20.26 -0.31 5.37
N LEU A 351 -19.58 -1.39 5.03
CA LEU A 351 -18.19 -1.38 4.56
C LEU A 351 -18.00 -2.37 3.42
N GLU A 352 -17.37 -1.94 2.33
CA GLU A 352 -17.05 -2.81 1.20
C GLU A 352 -15.78 -3.61 1.49
N MET A 353 -15.91 -4.93 1.47
CA MET A 353 -14.81 -5.88 1.66
C MET A 353 -14.94 -6.98 0.61
N GLY A 354 -13.87 -7.31 -0.10
CA GLY A 354 -13.87 -8.33 -1.16
C GLY A 354 -14.83 -8.03 -2.31
N GLY A 355 -15.12 -6.74 -2.55
CA GLY A 355 -16.10 -6.28 -3.54
C GLY A 355 -17.57 -6.39 -3.11
N ILE A 356 -17.84 -6.71 -1.83
CA ILE A 356 -19.20 -6.90 -1.29
C ILE A 356 -19.41 -5.97 -0.11
N ALA A 357 -20.54 -5.25 -0.10
CA ALA A 357 -20.93 -4.42 1.03
C ALA A 357 -21.38 -5.31 2.21
N ARG A 358 -20.67 -5.23 3.33
CA ARG A 358 -20.95 -5.97 4.56
C ARG A 358 -21.36 -5.04 5.70
N THR A 359 -22.14 -5.58 6.62
CA THR A 359 -22.78 -4.84 7.72
C THR A 359 -22.16 -5.23 9.06
N PHE A 360 -21.72 -4.26 9.87
CA PHE A 360 -21.06 -4.47 11.15
C PHE A 360 -21.76 -3.73 12.30
N LYS A 361 -21.85 -4.39 13.44
CA LYS A 361 -22.29 -3.85 14.74
C LYS A 361 -21.15 -3.94 15.73
N PHE A 362 -21.09 -3.01 16.67
CA PHE A 362 -19.99 -2.93 17.63
C PHE A 362 -20.47 -3.09 19.07
N ILE A 363 -19.72 -3.89 19.84
CA ILE A 363 -19.85 -4.00 21.29
C ILE A 363 -18.54 -3.53 21.90
N PHE A 364 -18.58 -2.39 22.57
CA PHE A 364 -17.43 -1.81 23.26
C PHE A 364 -17.34 -2.33 24.69
N ARG A 365 -16.18 -2.86 25.06
CA ARG A 365 -15.88 -3.38 26.41
C ARG A 365 -14.66 -2.69 26.97
N GLY A 366 -14.92 -1.75 27.86
CA GLY A 366 -13.91 -1.03 28.60
C GLY A 366 -13.32 -1.85 29.75
N THR A 367 -12.37 -2.75 29.46
CA THR A 367 -11.77 -3.64 30.47
C THR A 367 -10.28 -3.42 30.67
N GLY A 368 -9.65 -2.53 29.90
CA GLY A 368 -8.22 -2.22 30.00
C GLY A 368 -7.94 -0.94 30.78
N TYR A 369 -8.57 -0.78 31.94
CA TYR A 369 -8.35 0.34 32.87
C TYR A 369 -7.86 -0.23 34.20
N ASP A 370 -6.95 0.46 34.88
CA ASP A 370 -6.57 0.11 36.24
C ASP A 370 -7.66 0.57 37.24
N GLU A 371 -7.60 0.09 38.49
CA GLU A 371 -8.62 0.42 39.49
C GLU A 371 -8.67 1.93 39.78
N LYS A 372 -7.51 2.60 39.76
CA LYS A 372 -7.41 4.05 40.01
C LYS A 372 -8.24 4.80 38.99
N LEU A 373 -8.01 4.55 37.70
CA LEU A 373 -8.70 5.23 36.61
C LEU A 373 -10.18 4.85 36.58
N VAL A 374 -10.55 3.59 36.82
CA VAL A 374 -11.97 3.17 36.93
C VAL A 374 -12.69 3.97 38.00
N ARG A 375 -12.10 4.09 39.20
CA ARG A 375 -12.73 4.86 40.28
C ARG A 375 -12.88 6.33 39.91
N GLU A 376 -11.87 6.93 39.31
CA GLU A 376 -11.88 8.34 38.93
C GLU A 376 -12.90 8.65 37.84
N VAL A 377 -13.02 7.81 36.80
CA VAL A 377 -13.95 8.04 35.69
C VAL A 377 -15.40 7.68 36.03
N GLU A 378 -15.61 6.71 36.92
CA GLU A 378 -16.95 6.30 37.38
C GLU A 378 -17.44 7.10 38.60
N GLY A 379 -16.64 8.06 39.09
CA GLY A 379 -17.02 8.94 40.22
C GLY A 379 -17.06 8.23 41.58
N LEU A 380 -16.27 7.16 41.75
CA LEU A 380 -16.09 6.47 43.02
C LEU A 380 -15.01 7.16 43.86
N GLU A 381 -15.08 6.99 45.17
CA GLU A 381 -13.99 7.42 46.05
C GLU A 381 -12.67 6.70 45.68
N ALA A 382 -11.54 7.37 45.88
CA ALA A 382 -10.21 6.82 45.59
C ALA A 382 -9.93 5.50 46.35
N SER A 383 -8.87 4.77 45.97
CA SER A 383 -8.54 3.42 46.48
C SER A 383 -8.40 3.30 48.01
N GLY A 384 -8.24 4.42 48.72
CA GLY A 384 -8.22 4.48 50.19
C GLY A 384 -9.59 4.42 50.87
N SER A 385 -10.68 4.41 50.10
CA SER A 385 -12.07 4.45 50.60
C SER A 385 -12.43 3.30 51.56
N VAL A 386 -13.50 3.52 52.33
CA VAL A 386 -14.23 2.46 53.04
C VAL A 386 -14.94 1.53 52.06
N TYR A 387 -15.38 2.01 50.90
CA TYR A 387 -15.98 1.23 49.82
C TYR A 387 -14.90 0.70 48.88
N ILE A 388 -14.52 -0.57 49.07
CA ILE A 388 -13.31 -1.14 48.46
C ILE A 388 -13.55 -1.79 47.10
N CYS A 389 -14.78 -2.09 46.73
CA CYS A 389 -15.11 -2.78 45.48
C CYS A 389 -15.70 -1.80 44.47
N THR A 390 -15.38 -1.98 43.18
CA THR A 390 -15.99 -1.23 42.08
C THR A 390 -17.22 -1.95 41.49
N LEU A 391 -17.54 -3.15 41.99
CA LEU A 391 -18.60 -4.02 41.48
C LEU A 391 -19.72 -4.28 42.49
N CYS A 392 -19.50 -4.00 43.78
CA CYS A 392 -20.49 -4.19 44.85
C CYS A 392 -20.30 -3.16 45.97
N ASP A 393 -21.30 -3.04 46.85
CA ASP A 393 -21.36 -2.00 47.87
C ASP A 393 -20.66 -2.36 49.19
N ALA A 394 -19.88 -3.45 49.20
CA ALA A 394 -19.26 -3.96 50.41
C ALA A 394 -18.24 -2.99 51.01
N THR A 395 -18.38 -2.71 52.30
CA THR A 395 -17.39 -1.93 53.04
C THR A 395 -16.15 -2.76 53.35
N ARG A 396 -15.02 -2.08 53.65
CA ARG A 396 -13.76 -2.73 54.04
C ARG A 396 -13.94 -3.68 55.23
N LEU A 397 -14.79 -3.31 56.20
CA LEU A 397 -15.07 -4.14 57.37
C LEU A 397 -15.91 -5.36 57.01
N GLU A 398 -17.01 -5.17 56.28
CA GLU A 398 -17.89 -6.27 55.87
C GLU A 398 -17.18 -7.27 54.96
N ALA A 399 -16.39 -6.78 54.00
CA ALA A 399 -15.57 -7.61 53.14
C ALA A 399 -14.52 -8.39 53.93
N SER A 400 -13.93 -7.82 54.99
CA SER A 400 -12.97 -8.55 55.83
C SER A 400 -13.60 -9.70 56.64
N GLN A 401 -14.91 -9.63 56.91
CA GLN A 401 -15.64 -10.67 57.64
C GLN A 401 -16.23 -11.72 56.72
N ASN A 402 -16.84 -11.29 55.60
CA ASN A 402 -17.54 -12.17 54.67
C ASN A 402 -16.61 -12.82 53.64
N LEU A 403 -15.62 -12.06 53.14
CA LEU A 403 -14.58 -12.43 52.17
C LEU A 403 -15.05 -12.88 50.78
N VAL A 404 -16.04 -13.77 50.69
CA VAL A 404 -16.35 -14.51 49.44
C VAL A 404 -17.82 -14.41 48.99
N PHE A 405 -18.77 -14.06 49.86
CA PHE A 405 -20.18 -13.98 49.48
C PHE A 405 -20.62 -12.55 49.21
N HIS A 406 -20.31 -12.08 48.00
CA HIS A 406 -20.71 -10.79 47.47
C HIS A 406 -21.39 -10.97 46.11
N SER A 407 -22.26 -10.04 45.73
CA SER A 407 -22.94 -10.02 44.44
C SER A 407 -22.91 -8.62 43.87
#